data_AF-C0GD15-F1
#
_entry.id   AF-C0GD15-F1
#
_cell.length_a   1.000
_cell.length_b   1.000
_cell.length_c   1.000
_cell.angle_alpha   90.00
_cell.angle_beta   90.00
_cell.angle_gamma   90.00
#
_symmetry.space_group_name_H-M   'P 1'
#
loop_
_entity.id
_entity.type
_entity.pdbx_description
1 polymer ?
#
loop_
_entity_poly.entity_id
_entity_poly.type
_entity_poly.pdbx_seq_one_letter_code
_entity_poly.pdbx_strand_id
1 'polypeptide(L)' 'MKINKAAKAGIIIEIIALVIMILLVLFNQPIPDLLFWIFVVGLVIAFAGTLVAYSERVTKQ' A
#
# COMPACT_ATOMS: atom_id res chain seq x y z
N MET A 1 7.08 -12.52 10.87
CA MET A 1 7.68 -11.22 10.49
C MET A 1 7.32 -10.17 11.54
N LYS A 2 8.31 -9.50 12.17
CA LYS A 2 8.04 -8.36 13.07
C LYS A 2 7.76 -7.11 12.23
N ILE A 3 6.51 -6.94 11.78
CA ILE A 3 6.09 -5.72 11.09
C ILE A 3 5.84 -4.65 12.16
N ASN A 4 6.45 -3.47 12.01
CA ASN A 4 6.25 -2.33 12.91
C ASN A 4 4.75 -1.96 12.96
N LYS A 5 4.24 -1.55 14.12
CA LYS A 5 2.86 -1.06 14.31
C LYS A 5 2.50 0.02 13.28
N ALA A 6 3.43 0.93 12.97
CA ALA A 6 3.22 1.97 11.96
C ALA A 6 3.04 1.40 10.53
N ALA A 7 3.92 0.46 10.14
CA ALA A 7 3.80 -0.21 8.85
C ALA A 7 2.50 -1.02 8.75
N LYS A 8 2.09 -1.68 9.83
CA LYS A 8 0.82 -2.42 9.89
C LYS A 8 -0.39 -1.48 9.70
N ALA A 9 -0.38 -0.30 10.35
CA ALA A 9 -1.43 0.69 10.19
C ALA A 9 -1.49 1.23 8.74
N GLY A 10 -0.34 1.53 8.13
CA GLY A 10 -0.27 1.94 6.73
C GLY A 10 -0.86 0.91 5.77
N ILE A 11 -0.49 -0.37 5.90
CA ILE A 11 -1.02 -1.44 5.03
C ILE A 11 -2.54 -1.61 5.22
N ILE A 12 -3.07 -1.45 6.44
CA ILE A 12 -4.52 -1.53 6.67
C ILE A 12 -5.26 -0.41 5.93
N ILE A 13 -4.71 0.81 5.92
CA ILE A 13 -5.29 1.95 5.21
C ILE A 13 -5.29 1.69 3.70
N GLU A 14 -4.19 1.17 3.15
CA GLU A 14 -4.10 0.78 1.74
C GLU A 14 -5.15 -0.27 1.34
N ILE A 15 -5.38 -1.28 2.20
CA ILE A 15 -6.41 -2.30 1.98
C ILE A 15 -7.80 -1.67 1.95
N ILE A 16 -8.09 -0.75 2.87
CA ILE A 16 -9.39 -0.06 2.91
C ILE A 16 -9.58 0.80 1.65
N ALA A 17 -8.55 1.53 1.23
CA ALA A 17 -8.58 2.33 0.00
C ALA A 17 -8.86 1.45 -1.22
N LEU A 18 -8.20 0.29 -1.32
CA LEU A 18 -8.43 -0.67 -2.40
C LEU A 18 -9.88 -1.19 -2.41
N VAL A 19 -10.44 -1.54 -1.24
CA VAL A 19 -11.84 -1.99 -1.13
C VAL A 19 -12.80 -0.90 -1.60
N ILE A 20 -12.59 0.35 -1.19
CA ILE A 20 -13.43 1.48 -1.62
C ILE A 20 -13.33 1.69 -3.13
N MET A 21 -12.12 1.64 -3.70
CA MET A 21 -11.91 1.77 -5.15
C MET A 21 -12.64 0.67 -5.91
N ILE A 22 -12.58 -0.59 -5.44
CA ILE A 22 -13.29 -1.72 -6.04
C ILE A 22 -14.81 -1.46 -6.02
N LEU A 23 -15.36 -1.02 -4.88
CA LEU A 23 -16.78 -0.69 -4.77
C LEU A 23 -17.19 0.44 -5.72
N LEU A 24 -16.40 1.51 -5.84
CA LEU A 24 -16.68 2.60 -6.78
C LEU A 24 -16.74 2.11 -8.23
N VAL A 25 -15.79 1.25 -8.64
CA VAL A 25 -15.78 0.63 -9.96
C VAL A 25 -17.01 -0.25 -10.17
N LEU A 26 -17.40 -1.06 -9.18
CA LEU A 26 -18.60 -1.89 -9.23
C LEU A 26 -19.88 -1.07 -9.40
N PHE A 27 -19.93 0.14 -8.82
CA PHE A 27 -21.07 1.06 -8.97
C PHE A 27 -20.94 2.00 -10.18
N ASN A 28 -19.97 1.79 -11.08
CA ASN A 28 -19.69 2.68 -12.21
C ASN A 28 -19.47 4.15 -11.80
N GLN A 29 -19.02 4.37 -10.56
CA GLN A 29 -18.70 5.70 -10.08
C GLN A 29 -17.23 6.03 -10.40
N PRO A 30 -16.95 7.30 -10.78
CA PRO A 30 -15.58 7.72 -11.02
C PRO A 30 -14.78 7.60 -9.72
N ILE A 31 -13.58 7.03 -9.82
CA ILE A 31 -12.64 6.99 -8.71
C ILE A 31 -12.08 8.40 -8.53
N PRO A 32 -12.15 9.00 -7.33
CA PRO A 32 -11.52 10.29 -7.08
C PRO A 32 -10.01 10.20 -7.30
N ASP A 33 -9.45 11.12 -8.09
CA ASP A 33 -8.00 11.16 -8.38
C ASP A 33 -7.17 11.18 -7.10
N LEU A 34 -7.63 11.90 -6.07
CA LEU A 34 -6.97 11.94 -4.76
C LEU A 34 -6.85 10.55 -4.11
N LEU A 35 -7.92 9.74 -4.16
CA LEU A 35 -7.92 8.40 -3.58
C LEU A 35 -6.98 7.47 -4.35
N PHE A 36 -7.00 7.57 -5.68
CA PHE A 36 -6.08 6.83 -6.54
C PHE A 36 -4.62 7.18 -6.24
N TRP A 37 -4.29 8.48 -6.11
CA TRP A 37 -2.94 8.92 -5.79
C TRP A 37 -2.47 8.47 -4.41
N ILE A 38 -3.35 8.50 -3.40
CA ILE A 38 -3.01 7.99 -2.06
C ILE A 38 -2.63 6.51 -2.14
N PHE A 39 -3.44 5.70 -2.83
CA PHE A 39 -3.18 4.27 -3.01
C PHE A 39 -1.88 4.02 -3.78
N VAL A 40 -1.64 4.72 -4.89
CA VAL A 40 -0.42 4.54 -5.69
C VAL A 40 0.83 4.91 -4.88
N VAL A 41 0.83 6.04 -4.17
CA VAL A 41 1.97 6.49 -3.36
C VAL A 41 2.21 5.53 -2.19
N GLY A 42 1.15 5.12 -1.50
CA GLY A 42 1.26 4.16 -0.40
C GLY A 42 1.81 2.80 -0.85
N LEU A 43 1.34 2.30 -1.99
CA LEU A 43 1.85 1.09 -2.61
C LEU A 43 3.34 1.19 -2.97
N VAL A 44 3.76 2.30 -3.58
CA VAL A 44 5.17 2.53 -3.95
C VAL A 44 6.07 2.54 -2.71
N ILE A 45 5.65 3.22 -1.64
CA ILE A 45 6.41 3.27 -0.37
C ILE A 45 6.50 1.87 0.25
N ALA A 46 5.39 1.12 0.26
CA ALA A 46 5.38 -0.24 0.79
C ALA A 46 6.33 -1.15 0.00
N PHE A 47 6.28 -1.11 -1.34
CA PHE A 47 7.17 -1.88 -2.20
C PHE A 47 8.64 -1.49 -2.03
N ALA A 48 8.95 -0.20 -2.02
CA ALA A 48 10.32 0.28 -1.80
C ALA A 48 10.85 -0.16 -0.43
N GLY A 49 10.04 -0.03 0.62
CA GLY A 49 10.39 -0.49 1.96
C GLY A 49 10.65 -2.00 2.02
N THR A 50 9.82 -2.80 1.35
CA THR A 50 10.04 -4.25 1.23
C THR A 50 11.30 -4.58 0.43
N LEU A 51 11.57 -3.87 -0.66
CA LEU A 51 12.74 -4.07 -1.51
C LEU A 51 14.04 -3.76 -0.76
N VAL A 52 14.08 -2.63 -0.03
CA VAL A 52 15.23 -2.26 0.81
C VAL A 52 15.45 -3.31 1.90
N ALA A 53 14.40 -3.67 2.63
CA ALA A 53 14.49 -4.68 3.69
C ALA A 53 14.91 -6.07 3.16
N TYR A 54 14.55 -6.40 1.92
CA TYR A 54 14.98 -7.62 1.25
C TYR A 54 16.46 -7.53 0.84
N SER A 55 16.87 -6.43 0.20
CA SER A 55 18.25 -6.17 -0.22
C SER A 55 19.23 -6.22 0.96
N GLU A 56 18.85 -5.64 2.10
CA GLU A 56 19.66 -5.69 3.33
C GLU A 56 19.84 -7.12 3.86
N ARG A 57 18.85 -7.99 3.68
CA ARG A 57 18.95 -9.40 4.10
C ARG A 57 19.83 -10.22 3.15
N VAL A 58 19.73 -9.97 1.85
CA VAL A 58 20.56 -10.65 0.84
C VAL A 58 22.03 -10.23 0.95
N THR A 59 22.29 -8.94 1.21
CA THR A 59 23.66 -8.42 1.34
C THR A 59 24.35 -8.83 2.65
N LYS A 60 23.57 -9.18 3.69
CA LYS A 60 24.09 -9.63 5.00
C LYS A 60 24.23 -11.15 5.13
N GLN A 61 23.86 -11.93 4.10
CA GLN A 61 24.14 -13.36 4.01
C GLN A 61 25.40 -13.62 3.18
#